data_AF-A0A2V7VY15-F1
#
_entry.id   AF-A0A2V7VY15-F1
#
_cell.length_a   1.000
_cell.length_b   1.000
_cell.length_c   1.000
_cell.angle_alpha   90.00
_cell.angle_beta   90.00
_cell.angle_gamma   90.00
#
_symmetry.space_group_name_H-M   'P 1'
#
loop_
_entity.id
_entity.type
_entity.pdbx_description
1 polymer ?
#
loop_
_entity_poly.entity_id
_entity_poly.type
_entity_poly.pdbx_seq_one_letter_code
_entity_poly.pdbx_strand_id
1 'polypeptide(L)'
;MRLAIEITAPHLRRAPRGFAFLLLLFLASAAFAQTEVTTTIGANQAAQIIRIVVPFPELAPSAGTATTPIDSGQVRELFFAPLTRDIAYSGVFAIAPPPPGVPITPDLLKRISAQYYLKLNVWIEGEEHVVEGRLIDASGQTQLAKRYRGQAAALTRTAHLLSNELLKALNGRPGVFLTQIAFASNRTGNWEIWLMDWDGANQRRITFHNALSILPSWSPDNERMVYTSFVRGTSEMYIINRRGGGRVSVSSGVALNTSATFSPVSNDIAFVGSVRGNPDIYLIKDDGTNIRRLTSTGSIESTPEWSPNGRQIAFTSGRSGTPQIYMMDAEGTNVQRISYDGNWNDDAVFAPDGERIAYTSRVNGRFQIRVANLITKENHIIAGEGSNEQPTWSPDGQWIAFQSNRSGKWQVYRMRADGSDLLQLTFTSENKEPDWSKKPE
;
A
#
# COMPACT_ATOMS: atom_id res chain seq x y z
N MET A 1 -6.25 -6.33 -26.76
CA MET A 1 -6.86 -6.09 -28.08
C MET A 1 -6.55 -4.64 -28.44
N ARG A 2 -5.71 -4.38 -29.47
CA ARG A 2 -5.19 -3.03 -29.80
C ARG A 2 -5.51 -2.69 -31.26
N LEU A 3 -5.92 -1.44 -31.51
CA LEU A 3 -6.04 -0.87 -32.86
C LEU A 3 -5.40 0.52 -32.86
N ALA A 4 -4.59 0.83 -33.87
CA ALA A 4 -3.89 2.10 -34.08
C ALA A 4 -4.22 2.63 -35.47
N ILE A 5 -4.60 3.91 -35.59
CA ILE A 5 -4.75 4.63 -36.87
C ILE A 5 -4.36 6.10 -36.66
N GLU A 6 -3.32 6.55 -37.37
CA GLU A 6 -2.88 7.94 -37.54
C GLU A 6 -3.86 8.72 -38.45
N ILE A 7 -4.01 10.04 -38.24
CA ILE A 7 -3.89 11.09 -39.29
C ILE A 7 -4.07 12.51 -38.68
N THR A 8 -3.28 13.42 -39.25
CA THR A 8 -2.94 14.82 -39.01
C THR A 8 -4.08 15.85 -39.09
N ALA A 9 -3.97 16.95 -38.33
CA ALA A 9 -4.80 18.15 -38.44
C ALA A 9 -3.94 19.44 -38.48
N PRO A 10 -4.43 20.57 -39.04
CA PRO A 10 -3.76 21.86 -38.90
C PRO A 10 -4.50 22.84 -37.96
N HIS A 11 -3.66 23.70 -37.37
CA HIS A 11 -3.89 24.69 -36.32
C HIS A 11 -4.74 25.91 -36.71
N LEU A 12 -5.35 26.55 -35.69
CA LEU A 12 -5.60 27.99 -35.65
C LEU A 12 -5.18 28.60 -34.30
N ARG A 13 -4.70 29.84 -34.36
CA ARG A 13 -3.94 30.58 -33.35
C ARG A 13 -4.81 31.55 -32.54
N ARG A 14 -4.43 31.67 -31.25
CA ARG A 14 -4.28 32.88 -30.40
C ARG A 14 -5.52 33.65 -29.89
N ALA A 15 -5.66 33.65 -28.56
CA ALA A 15 -6.10 34.77 -27.70
C ALA A 15 -4.96 35.84 -27.61
N PRO A 16 -5.03 37.01 -26.90
CA PRO A 16 -5.34 37.09 -25.45
C PRO A 16 -5.90 38.45 -24.90
N ARG A 17 -6.11 38.48 -23.56
CA ARG A 17 -5.70 39.53 -22.56
C ARG A 17 -6.81 40.19 -21.72
N GLY A 18 -6.48 40.35 -20.42
CA GLY A 18 -6.99 41.41 -19.51
C GLY A 18 -7.22 40.92 -18.07
N PHE A 19 -6.21 40.89 -17.18
CA PHE A 19 -5.86 41.91 -16.15
C PHE A 19 -6.88 42.10 -15.00
N ALA A 20 -6.47 41.84 -13.75
CA ALA A 20 -6.33 42.87 -12.69
C ALA A 20 -6.15 42.26 -11.27
N PHE A 21 -5.26 42.92 -10.53
CA PHE A 21 -4.85 42.74 -9.13
C PHE A 21 -5.87 43.37 -8.17
N LEU A 22 -6.06 42.80 -6.96
CA LEU A 22 -6.19 43.64 -5.75
C LEU A 22 -5.91 42.84 -4.46
N LEU A 23 -5.08 43.48 -3.62
CA LEU A 23 -4.58 43.11 -2.31
C LEU A 23 -5.55 43.63 -1.24
N LEU A 24 -5.74 42.97 -0.08
CA LEU A 24 -5.94 43.63 1.24
C LEU A 24 -6.05 42.66 2.45
N LEU A 25 -5.10 42.89 3.36
CA LEU A 25 -5.15 42.97 4.83
C LEU A 25 -5.40 41.74 5.74
N PHE A 26 -4.43 41.61 6.66
CA PHE A 26 -4.29 40.74 7.83
C PHE A 26 -5.37 40.94 8.90
N LEU A 27 -5.77 39.84 9.53
CA LEU A 27 -6.31 39.80 10.89
C LEU A 27 -5.65 38.64 11.65
N ALA A 28 -4.74 39.00 12.56
CA ALA A 28 -4.01 38.08 13.43
C ALA A 28 -4.95 37.55 14.53
N SER A 29 -5.09 36.23 14.61
CA SER A 29 -5.72 35.54 15.74
C SER A 29 -4.63 34.89 16.57
N ALA A 30 -4.54 35.26 17.85
CA ALA A 30 -3.60 34.67 18.79
C ALA A 30 -3.95 33.19 19.04
N ALA A 31 -3.14 32.28 18.52
CA ALA A 31 -3.17 30.88 18.88
C ALA A 31 -2.14 30.63 19.99
N PHE A 32 -2.60 30.10 21.13
CA PHE A 32 -1.73 29.51 22.14
C PHE A 32 -1.00 28.30 21.51
N ALA A 33 0.25 28.51 21.11
CA ALA A 33 1.11 27.43 20.66
C ALA A 33 1.63 26.69 21.90
N GLN A 34 1.05 25.52 22.18
CA GLN A 34 1.66 24.53 23.06
C GLN A 34 2.91 24.01 22.34
N THR A 35 4.09 24.42 22.81
CA THR A 35 5.36 23.99 22.24
C THR A 35 5.62 22.56 22.70
N GLU A 36 5.16 21.56 21.95
CA GLU A 36 5.73 20.23 22.04
C GLU A 36 7.15 20.30 21.50
N VAL A 37 8.14 20.22 22.39
CA VAL A 37 9.52 19.98 22.03
C VAL A 37 9.61 18.53 21.55
N THR A 38 9.25 18.28 20.29
CA THR A 38 9.60 17.03 19.64
C THR A 38 11.07 17.13 19.26
N THR A 39 11.93 16.41 19.96
CA THR A 39 13.33 16.25 19.55
C THR A 39 13.34 15.44 18.25
N THR A 40 13.29 16.12 17.10
CA THR A 40 13.51 15.49 15.80
C THR A 40 14.98 15.14 15.70
N ILE A 41 15.33 13.88 15.97
CA ILE A 41 16.65 13.35 15.65
C ILE A 41 16.76 13.37 14.12
N GLY A 42 17.74 14.12 13.62
CA GLY A 42 17.96 14.31 12.20
C GLY A 42 18.17 12.98 11.45
N ALA A 43 17.54 12.89 10.28
CA ALA A 43 17.75 11.84 9.30
C ALA A 43 19.20 11.92 8.77
N ASN A 44 20.13 11.27 9.46
CA ASN A 44 21.46 10.87 8.95
C ASN A 44 22.23 9.93 9.91
N GLN A 45 21.55 9.28 10.85
CA GLN A 45 22.09 8.07 11.48
C GLN A 45 21.50 6.88 10.74
N ALA A 46 22.35 5.99 10.20
CA ALA A 46 21.89 4.66 9.81
C ALA A 46 21.05 4.12 10.96
N ALA A 47 19.76 3.83 10.72
CA ALA A 47 18.85 3.40 11.77
C ALA A 47 19.51 2.22 12.49
N GLN A 48 19.92 2.42 13.75
CA GLN A 48 20.56 1.35 14.50
C GLN A 48 19.54 0.23 14.64
N ILE A 49 19.87 -0.94 14.09
CA ILE A 49 19.06 -2.14 14.25
C ILE A 49 18.99 -2.47 15.74
N ILE A 50 17.77 -2.53 16.27
CA ILE A 50 17.49 -2.81 17.67
C ILE A 50 17.43 -4.32 17.86
N ARG A 51 18.34 -4.87 18.65
CA ARG A 51 18.34 -6.30 19.01
C ARG A 51 17.32 -6.57 20.10
N ILE A 52 16.39 -7.48 19.82
CA ILE A 52 15.29 -7.84 20.72
C ILE A 52 15.23 -9.34 20.96
N VAL A 53 15.04 -9.76 22.21
CA VAL A 53 14.79 -11.16 22.58
C VAL A 53 13.29 -11.40 22.61
N VAL A 54 12.81 -12.41 21.88
CA VAL A 54 11.39 -12.75 21.78
C VAL A 54 11.24 -14.26 22.00
N PRO A 55 11.08 -14.76 23.24
CA PRO A 55 10.86 -16.18 23.50
C PRO A 55 9.41 -16.57 23.19
N PHE A 56 9.19 -17.88 23.06
CA PHE A 56 7.84 -18.43 22.99
C PHE A 56 7.02 -18.01 24.23
N PRO A 57 5.73 -17.69 24.10
CA PRO A 57 4.93 -17.22 25.22
C PRO A 57 4.79 -18.24 26.34
N GLU A 58 4.80 -17.77 27.58
CA GLU A 58 4.36 -18.56 28.74
C GLU A 58 2.86 -18.84 28.58
N LEU A 59 2.45 -20.11 28.66
CA LEU A 59 1.07 -20.54 28.47
C LEU A 59 0.23 -20.42 29.76
N ALA A 60 0.41 -19.31 30.48
CA ALA A 60 -0.21 -19.00 31.75
C ALA A 60 -0.22 -17.48 31.96
N PRO A 61 -1.14 -16.95 32.79
CA PRO A 61 -1.13 -15.53 33.14
C PRO A 61 0.15 -15.17 33.90
N SER A 62 0.55 -13.89 33.81
CA SER A 62 1.68 -13.35 34.60
C SER A 62 1.46 -13.44 36.11
N ALA A 63 0.20 -13.50 36.55
CA ALA A 63 -0.22 -13.68 37.94
C ALA A 63 -1.46 -14.59 37.99
N GLY A 64 -1.43 -15.62 38.85
CA GLY A 64 -2.49 -16.62 38.97
C GLY A 64 -2.23 -17.91 38.17
N THR A 65 -3.22 -18.80 38.12
CA THR A 65 -3.16 -20.07 37.39
C THR A 65 -4.15 -20.07 36.22
N ALA A 66 -3.70 -20.53 35.05
CA ALA A 66 -4.59 -20.79 33.93
C ALA A 66 -5.53 -21.96 34.29
N THR A 67 -6.83 -21.80 34.02
CA THR A 67 -7.84 -22.81 34.34
C THR A 67 -8.14 -23.74 33.18
N THR A 68 -7.79 -23.34 31.95
CA THR A 68 -8.11 -24.08 30.73
C THR A 68 -6.83 -24.39 29.96
N PRO A 69 -6.57 -25.67 29.61
CA PRO A 69 -5.45 -26.04 28.74
C PRO A 69 -5.52 -25.29 27.41
N ILE A 70 -4.38 -24.77 26.96
CA ILE A 70 -4.25 -24.06 25.69
C ILE A 70 -3.36 -24.86 24.74
N ASP A 71 -3.76 -24.95 23.47
CA ASP A 71 -2.99 -25.62 22.45
C ASP A 71 -1.76 -24.80 22.05
N SER A 72 -0.57 -25.26 22.46
CA SER A 72 0.71 -24.62 22.13
C SER A 72 0.99 -24.55 20.63
N GLY A 73 0.51 -25.51 19.83
CA GLY A 73 0.64 -25.52 18.38
C GLY A 73 -0.18 -24.40 17.76
N GLN A 74 -1.43 -24.22 18.21
CA GLN A 74 -2.28 -23.12 17.79
C GLN A 74 -1.66 -21.75 18.13
N VAL A 75 -1.13 -21.58 19.35
CA VAL A 75 -0.46 -20.32 19.74
C VAL A 75 0.78 -20.05 18.90
N ARG A 76 1.55 -21.10 18.56
CA ARG A 76 2.71 -20.98 17.68
C ARG A 76 2.32 -20.48 16.29
N GLU A 77 1.38 -21.16 15.65
CA GLU A 77 0.98 -20.88 14.26
C GLU A 77 0.23 -19.55 14.14
N LEU A 78 -0.74 -19.31 15.03
CA LEU A 78 -1.63 -18.16 14.88
C LEU A 78 -1.10 -16.89 15.52
N PHE A 79 -0.23 -16.94 16.53
CA PHE A 79 0.27 -15.74 17.22
C PHE A 79 1.79 -15.57 17.11
N PHE A 80 2.56 -16.55 17.57
CA PHE A 80 4.01 -16.37 17.73
C PHE A 80 4.76 -16.28 16.41
N ALA A 81 4.43 -17.11 15.43
CA ALA A 81 5.05 -17.08 14.11
C ALA A 81 4.73 -15.75 13.36
N PRO A 82 3.48 -15.28 13.29
CA PRO A 82 3.17 -13.95 12.76
C PRO A 82 3.91 -12.82 13.48
N LEU A 83 3.93 -12.82 14.82
CA LEU A 83 4.60 -11.78 15.62
C LEU A 83 6.10 -11.70 15.32
N THR A 84 6.79 -12.84 15.35
CA THR A 84 8.25 -12.88 15.12
C THR A 84 8.60 -12.54 13.67
N ARG A 85 7.78 -12.98 12.70
CA ARG A 85 7.92 -12.57 11.30
C ARG A 85 7.77 -11.06 11.14
N ASP A 86 6.71 -10.48 11.68
CA ASP A 86 6.46 -9.03 11.59
C ASP A 86 7.62 -8.24 12.22
N ILE A 87 8.06 -8.62 13.42
CA ILE A 87 9.22 -8.01 14.09
C ILE A 87 10.47 -8.11 13.19
N ALA A 88 10.77 -9.28 12.63
CA ALA A 88 11.94 -9.49 11.78
C ALA A 88 11.88 -8.65 10.48
N TYR A 89 10.69 -8.51 9.89
CA TYR A 89 10.50 -7.70 8.69
C TYR A 89 10.23 -6.21 8.97
N SER A 90 10.22 -5.77 10.22
CA SER A 90 10.04 -4.35 10.53
C SER A 90 11.15 -3.44 9.98
N GLY A 91 12.34 -3.98 9.72
CA GLY A 91 13.54 -3.19 9.40
C GLY A 91 14.09 -2.41 10.60
N VAL A 92 13.45 -2.51 11.76
CA VAL A 92 13.84 -1.84 13.02
C VAL A 92 14.49 -2.84 13.96
N PHE A 93 13.95 -4.06 14.02
CA PHE A 93 14.41 -5.09 14.94
C PHE A 93 15.25 -6.17 14.28
N ALA A 94 16.24 -6.67 15.01
CA ALA A 94 16.84 -7.98 14.77
C ALA A 94 16.54 -8.89 15.97
N ILE A 95 15.91 -10.04 15.70
CA ILE A 95 15.62 -11.02 16.76
C ILE A 95 16.93 -11.67 17.21
N ALA A 96 17.22 -11.56 18.51
CA ALA A 96 18.35 -12.20 19.16
C ALA A 96 17.85 -13.48 19.88
N PRO A 97 18.15 -14.68 19.37
CA PRO A 97 17.72 -15.91 20.03
C PRO A 97 18.47 -16.08 21.36
N PRO A 98 17.76 -16.33 22.48
CA PRO A 98 18.40 -16.61 23.75
C PRO A 98 18.97 -18.05 23.76
N PRO A 99 20.04 -18.32 24.54
CA PRO A 99 20.53 -19.69 24.70
C PRO A 99 19.45 -20.61 25.29
N PRO A 100 19.32 -21.87 24.82
CA PRO A 100 18.32 -22.81 25.33
C PRO A 100 18.45 -23.02 26.84
N GLY A 101 17.32 -22.96 27.56
CA GLY A 101 17.26 -23.21 29.00
C GLY A 101 17.88 -22.13 29.90
N VAL A 102 18.34 -21.01 29.33
CA VAL A 102 18.92 -19.90 30.12
C VAL A 102 17.82 -18.88 30.44
N PRO A 103 17.62 -18.52 31.73
CA PRO A 103 16.68 -17.47 32.11
C PRO A 103 17.04 -16.13 31.46
N ILE A 104 16.04 -15.44 30.95
CA ILE A 104 16.23 -14.12 30.33
C ILE A 104 16.29 -13.06 31.42
N THR A 105 17.50 -12.58 31.72
CA THR A 105 17.79 -11.56 32.72
C THR A 105 18.39 -10.30 32.07
N PRO A 106 18.37 -9.14 32.74
CA PRO A 106 19.06 -7.94 32.26
C PRO A 106 20.54 -8.19 31.93
N ASP A 107 21.21 -9.04 32.71
CA ASP A 107 22.61 -9.42 32.45
C ASP A 107 22.77 -10.26 31.18
N LEU A 108 21.83 -11.16 30.88
CA LEU A 108 21.83 -11.88 29.60
C LEU A 108 21.66 -10.92 28.43
N LEU A 109 20.71 -9.98 28.52
CA LEU A 109 20.46 -8.99 27.47
C LEU A 109 21.73 -8.19 27.14
N LYS A 110 22.44 -7.73 28.19
CA LYS A 110 23.74 -7.05 28.03
C LYS A 110 24.78 -7.94 27.34
N ARG A 111 24.89 -9.22 27.72
CA ARG A 111 25.87 -10.17 27.14
C ARG A 111 25.65 -10.46 25.66
N ILE A 112 24.39 -10.52 25.22
CA ILE A 112 24.04 -10.75 23.81
C ILE A 112 23.78 -9.45 23.05
N SER A 113 24.09 -8.30 23.66
CA SER A 113 23.85 -6.95 23.11
C SER A 113 22.41 -6.72 22.66
N ALA A 114 21.43 -7.30 23.35
CA ALA A 114 20.01 -7.03 23.15
C ALA A 114 19.60 -5.79 23.96
N GLN A 115 18.88 -4.87 23.33
CA GLN A 115 18.36 -3.67 23.99
C GLN A 115 17.03 -3.97 24.70
N TYR A 116 16.27 -4.93 24.17
CA TYR A 116 14.94 -5.24 24.68
C TYR A 116 14.68 -6.74 24.80
N TYR A 117 13.74 -7.04 25.68
CA TYR A 117 13.12 -8.33 25.88
C TYR A 117 11.61 -8.18 25.80
N LEU A 118 10.96 -8.93 24.92
CA LEU A 118 9.50 -9.01 24.83
C LEU A 118 9.00 -10.20 25.65
N LYS A 119 8.56 -9.95 26.88
CA LYS A 119 7.88 -10.98 27.68
C LYS A 119 6.47 -11.20 27.14
N LEU A 120 6.11 -12.45 26.86
CA LEU A 120 4.82 -12.84 26.32
C LEU A 120 4.14 -13.86 27.22
N ASN A 121 2.86 -13.67 27.49
CA ASN A 121 2.00 -14.61 28.19
C ASN A 121 0.72 -14.82 27.38
N VAL A 122 0.27 -16.06 27.23
CA VAL A 122 -0.99 -16.39 26.54
C VAL A 122 -1.75 -17.42 27.35
N TRP A 123 -3.02 -17.18 27.63
CA TRP A 123 -3.88 -18.13 28.34
C TRP A 123 -5.32 -18.00 27.88
N ILE A 124 -6.20 -18.87 28.39
CA ILE A 124 -7.63 -18.82 28.11
C ILE A 124 -8.37 -18.38 29.36
N GLU A 125 -9.29 -17.43 29.20
CA GLU A 125 -10.20 -16.95 30.23
C GLU A 125 -11.63 -17.03 29.69
N GLY A 126 -12.42 -17.98 30.21
CA GLY A 126 -13.70 -18.35 29.60
C GLY A 126 -13.47 -19.03 28.24
N GLU A 127 -14.02 -18.45 27.17
CA GLU A 127 -13.84 -18.91 25.78
C GLU A 127 -12.81 -18.08 25.00
N GLU A 128 -12.22 -17.05 25.63
CA GLU A 128 -11.36 -16.10 24.93
C GLU A 128 -9.88 -16.34 25.28
N HIS A 129 -9.03 -16.25 24.25
CA HIS A 129 -7.59 -16.14 24.41
C HIS A 129 -7.24 -14.76 24.91
N VAL A 130 -6.38 -14.72 25.91
CA VAL A 130 -5.79 -13.50 26.46
C VAL A 130 -4.30 -13.50 26.12
N VAL A 131 -3.83 -12.41 25.51
CA VAL A 131 -2.43 -12.20 25.17
C VAL A 131 -1.92 -11.00 25.94
N GLU A 132 -0.85 -11.19 26.71
CA GLU A 132 -0.08 -10.11 27.32
C GLU A 132 1.30 -10.01 26.67
N GLY A 133 1.69 -8.78 26.33
CA GLY A 133 3.04 -8.46 25.88
C GLY A 133 3.63 -7.32 26.69
N ARG A 134 4.84 -7.51 27.22
CA ARG A 134 5.61 -6.47 27.91
C ARG A 134 6.98 -6.30 27.28
N LEU A 135 7.25 -5.09 26.79
CA LEU A 135 8.58 -4.71 26.31
C LEU A 135 9.39 -4.20 27.49
N ILE A 136 10.48 -4.89 27.82
CA ILE A 136 11.36 -4.59 28.94
C ILE A 136 12.73 -4.23 28.36
N ASP A 137 13.33 -3.14 28.82
CA ASP A 137 14.66 -2.73 28.37
C ASP A 137 15.78 -3.46 29.14
N ALA A 138 17.03 -3.25 28.71
CA ALA A 138 18.22 -3.82 29.35
C ALA A 138 18.48 -3.35 30.81
N SER A 139 17.74 -2.35 31.29
CA SER A 139 17.76 -1.92 32.70
C SER A 139 16.70 -2.65 33.56
N GLY A 140 15.78 -3.37 32.93
CA GLY A 140 14.66 -4.05 33.58
C GLY A 140 13.40 -3.20 33.68
N GLN A 141 13.38 -1.99 33.11
CA GLN A 141 12.21 -1.13 33.11
C GLN A 141 11.24 -1.54 31.99
N THR A 142 9.94 -1.56 32.30
CA THR A 142 8.89 -1.81 31.30
C THR A 142 8.64 -0.54 30.50
N GLN A 143 8.82 -0.63 29.19
CA GLN A 143 8.62 0.47 28.23
C GLN A 143 7.25 0.41 27.56
N LEU A 144 6.68 -0.80 27.42
CA LEU A 144 5.34 -1.03 26.89
C LEU A 144 4.71 -2.22 27.61
N ALA A 145 3.42 -2.12 27.93
CA ALA A 145 2.61 -3.25 28.38
C ALA A 145 1.26 -3.21 27.65
N LYS A 146 0.89 -4.32 27.01
CA LYS A 146 -0.39 -4.47 26.31
C LYS A 146 -1.05 -5.78 26.71
N ARG A 147 -2.38 -5.77 26.78
CA ARG A 147 -3.22 -6.94 27.00
C ARG A 147 -4.35 -6.93 25.99
N TYR A 148 -4.55 -8.07 25.34
CA TYR A 148 -5.61 -8.28 24.36
C TYR A 148 -6.46 -9.46 24.77
N ARG A 149 -7.73 -9.46 24.37
CA ARG A 149 -8.66 -10.56 24.57
C ARG A 149 -9.44 -10.78 23.28
N GLY A 150 -9.67 -12.04 22.92
CA GLY A 150 -10.56 -12.40 21.83
C GLY A 150 -10.57 -13.90 21.54
N GLN A 151 -11.40 -14.30 20.59
CA GLN A 151 -11.48 -15.68 20.10
C GLN A 151 -10.17 -16.14 19.45
N ALA A 152 -9.95 -17.44 19.33
CA ALA A 152 -8.75 -18.03 18.70
C ALA A 152 -8.43 -17.43 17.33
N ALA A 153 -9.45 -17.14 16.52
CA ALA A 153 -9.33 -16.54 15.19
C ALA A 153 -8.72 -15.11 15.21
N ALA A 154 -8.72 -14.42 16.36
CA ALA A 154 -8.15 -13.09 16.51
C ALA A 154 -6.64 -13.11 16.84
N LEU A 155 -6.04 -14.27 17.08
CA LEU A 155 -4.63 -14.39 17.50
C LEU A 155 -3.65 -13.79 16.47
N THR A 156 -3.87 -14.04 15.17
CA THR A 156 -3.00 -13.49 14.11
C THR A 156 -3.10 -11.98 14.03
N ARG A 157 -4.32 -11.45 14.08
CA ARG A 157 -4.52 -9.99 14.16
C ARG A 157 -3.90 -9.40 15.43
N THR A 158 -3.94 -10.12 16.55
CA THR A 158 -3.32 -9.69 17.81
C THR A 158 -1.80 -9.63 17.71
N ALA A 159 -1.18 -10.58 16.98
CA ALA A 159 0.24 -10.53 16.69
C ALA A 159 0.61 -9.26 15.90
N HIS A 160 -0.11 -8.98 14.81
CA HIS A 160 0.08 -7.77 14.01
C HIS A 160 -0.09 -6.47 14.82
N LEU A 161 -1.15 -6.40 15.64
CA LEU A 161 -1.41 -5.28 16.55
C LEU A 161 -0.23 -5.06 17.49
N LEU A 162 0.24 -6.12 18.16
CA LEU A 162 1.37 -6.01 19.08
C LEU A 162 2.64 -5.58 18.35
N SER A 163 2.92 -6.12 17.16
CA SER A 163 4.05 -5.69 16.31
C SER A 163 3.98 -4.19 15.98
N ASN A 164 2.79 -3.68 15.60
CA ASN A 164 2.58 -2.26 15.32
C ASN A 164 2.79 -1.38 16.56
N GLU A 165 2.30 -1.82 17.73
CA GLU A 165 2.48 -1.11 19.00
C GLU A 165 3.94 -1.06 19.45
N LEU A 166 4.71 -2.13 19.20
CA LEU A 166 6.15 -2.15 19.46
C LEU A 166 6.90 -1.14 18.61
N LEU A 167 6.59 -1.06 17.31
CA LEU A 167 7.20 -0.07 16.42
C LEU A 167 6.78 1.35 16.78
N LYS A 168 5.51 1.56 17.14
CA LYS A 168 5.01 2.87 17.56
C LYS A 168 5.69 3.35 18.83
N ALA A 169 5.93 2.45 19.80
CA ALA A 169 6.62 2.79 21.04
C ALA A 169 8.07 3.26 20.82
N LEU A 170 8.75 2.77 19.78
CA LEU A 170 10.16 3.10 19.51
C LEU A 170 10.35 4.23 18.51
N ASN A 171 9.56 4.24 17.44
CA ASN A 171 9.76 5.14 16.29
C ASN A 171 8.60 6.14 16.12
N GLY A 172 7.61 6.15 17.03
CA GLY A 172 6.46 7.04 17.00
C GLY A 172 5.42 6.72 15.93
N ARG A 173 5.65 5.73 15.07
CA ARG A 173 4.75 5.32 13.98
C ARG A 173 4.51 3.81 13.99
N PRO A 174 3.28 3.33 13.74
CA PRO A 174 3.00 1.91 13.60
C PRO A 174 3.64 1.34 12.33
N GLY A 175 3.82 0.02 12.28
CA GLY A 175 4.20 -0.70 11.07
C GLY A 175 3.02 -0.93 10.12
N VAL A 176 3.28 -1.73 9.09
CA VAL A 176 2.30 -2.08 8.05
C VAL A 176 1.52 -3.37 8.35
N PHE A 177 1.65 -3.94 9.55
CA PHE A 177 1.24 -5.32 9.79
C PHE A 177 -0.28 -5.55 9.82
N LEU A 178 -1.06 -4.48 9.94
CA LEU A 178 -2.53 -4.51 9.84
C LEU A 178 -3.05 -4.02 8.48
N THR A 179 -2.15 -3.65 7.57
CA THR A 179 -2.53 -3.18 6.24
C THR A 179 -2.99 -4.35 5.35
N GLN A 180 -3.71 -4.02 4.29
CA GLN A 180 -4.28 -5.00 3.37
C GLN A 180 -3.89 -4.70 1.93
N ILE A 181 -3.90 -5.74 1.11
CA ILE A 181 -3.67 -5.66 -0.33
C ILE A 181 -4.93 -6.15 -1.02
N ALA A 182 -5.52 -5.29 -1.85
CA ALA A 182 -6.58 -5.65 -2.78
C ALA A 182 -5.98 -6.19 -4.06
N PHE A 183 -6.62 -7.15 -4.72
CA PHE A 183 -6.15 -7.73 -5.98
C PHE A 183 -7.29 -8.39 -6.76
N ALA A 184 -7.11 -8.55 -8.07
CA ALA A 184 -8.03 -9.30 -8.92
C ALA A 184 -7.63 -10.79 -8.97
N SER A 185 -8.58 -11.71 -8.82
CA SER A 185 -8.32 -13.15 -8.91
C SER A 185 -9.42 -13.89 -9.65
N ASN A 186 -9.03 -14.83 -10.51
CA ASN A 186 -9.95 -15.72 -11.23
C ASN A 186 -10.14 -17.09 -10.56
N ARG A 187 -9.69 -17.27 -9.32
CA ARG A 187 -9.71 -18.56 -8.62
C ARG A 187 -11.10 -19.19 -8.42
N THR A 188 -12.16 -18.39 -8.57
CA THR A 188 -13.56 -18.85 -8.52
C THR A 188 -14.25 -18.86 -9.90
N GLY A 189 -13.49 -18.90 -10.99
CA GLY A 189 -14.00 -18.99 -12.36
C GLY A 189 -14.16 -17.64 -13.08
N ASN A 190 -14.56 -16.59 -12.36
CA ASN A 190 -14.58 -15.20 -12.84
C ASN A 190 -13.52 -14.37 -12.12
N TRP A 191 -13.02 -13.32 -12.77
CA TRP A 191 -12.17 -12.31 -12.10
C TRP A 191 -13.03 -11.49 -11.13
N GLU A 192 -12.71 -11.62 -9.85
CA GLU A 192 -13.34 -10.91 -8.76
C GLU A 192 -12.26 -10.16 -7.98
N ILE A 193 -12.65 -9.16 -7.19
CA ILE A 193 -11.76 -8.47 -6.26
C ILE A 193 -11.69 -9.26 -4.96
N TRP A 194 -10.46 -9.45 -4.50
CA TRP A 194 -10.10 -10.12 -3.26
C TRP A 194 -9.26 -9.20 -2.40
N LEU A 195 -9.26 -9.47 -1.10
CA LEU A 195 -8.39 -8.84 -0.12
C LEU A 195 -7.52 -9.89 0.54
N MET A 196 -6.31 -9.52 0.92
CA MET A 196 -5.44 -10.26 1.82
C MET A 196 -4.75 -9.31 2.77
N ASP A 197 -4.26 -9.85 3.89
CA ASP A 197 -3.42 -9.07 4.79
C ASP A 197 -2.02 -8.88 4.17
N TRP A 198 -1.22 -7.97 4.74
CA TRP A 198 0.08 -7.57 4.21
C TRP A 198 1.01 -8.76 3.90
N ASP A 199 0.89 -9.85 4.67
CA ASP A 199 1.67 -11.09 4.61
C ASP A 199 1.08 -12.17 3.69
N GLY A 200 -0.05 -11.89 3.02
CA GLY A 200 -0.76 -12.82 2.14
C GLY A 200 -1.76 -13.73 2.85
N ALA A 201 -1.90 -13.64 4.18
CA ALA A 201 -2.90 -14.38 4.93
C ALA A 201 -4.32 -13.81 4.73
N ASN A 202 -5.33 -14.51 5.28
CA ASN A 202 -6.72 -14.08 5.33
C ASN A 202 -7.33 -13.66 3.98
N GLN A 203 -6.96 -14.37 2.91
CA GLN A 203 -7.45 -14.08 1.57
C GLN A 203 -8.97 -14.29 1.48
N ARG A 204 -9.73 -13.23 1.16
CA ARG A 204 -11.19 -13.27 1.04
C ARG A 204 -11.70 -12.49 -0.16
N ARG A 205 -12.71 -13.04 -0.82
CA ARG A 205 -13.42 -12.40 -1.93
C ARG A 205 -14.33 -11.29 -1.42
N ILE A 206 -14.41 -10.16 -2.11
CA ILE A 206 -15.31 -9.05 -1.75
C ILE A 206 -16.37 -8.73 -2.81
N THR A 207 -16.12 -9.06 -4.08
CA THR A 207 -17.11 -8.93 -5.16
C THR A 207 -17.70 -10.30 -5.53
N PHE A 208 -18.98 -10.36 -5.91
CA PHE A 208 -19.68 -11.63 -6.18
C PHE A 208 -20.51 -11.55 -7.46
N HIS A 209 -20.02 -10.83 -8.46
CA HIS A 209 -20.85 -10.40 -9.58
C HIS A 209 -20.93 -11.41 -10.71
N ASN A 210 -20.09 -12.44 -10.68
CA ASN A 210 -19.93 -13.39 -11.77
C ASN A 210 -19.65 -12.67 -13.10
N ALA A 211 -18.94 -11.55 -13.02
CA ALA A 211 -18.56 -10.68 -14.12
C ALA A 211 -17.14 -10.15 -13.86
N LEU A 212 -16.43 -9.80 -14.94
CA LEU A 212 -15.07 -9.29 -14.86
C LEU A 212 -15.01 -8.07 -13.92
N SER A 213 -14.30 -8.21 -12.80
CA SER A 213 -14.01 -7.15 -11.83
C SER A 213 -12.50 -7.07 -11.62
N ILE A 214 -11.92 -5.92 -11.96
CA ILE A 214 -10.47 -5.72 -12.10
C ILE A 214 -10.07 -4.31 -11.65
N LEU A 215 -8.77 -4.06 -11.53
CA LEU A 215 -8.14 -2.77 -11.22
C LEU A 215 -8.73 -2.12 -9.96
N PRO A 216 -8.63 -2.76 -8.79
CA PRO A 216 -9.06 -2.15 -7.54
C PRO A 216 -8.14 -0.97 -7.17
N SER A 217 -8.72 0.08 -6.58
CA SER A 217 -7.98 1.18 -5.97
C SER A 217 -8.63 1.58 -4.64
N TRP A 218 -7.87 1.55 -3.56
CA TRP A 218 -8.29 1.93 -2.22
C TRP A 218 -8.59 3.42 -2.11
N SER A 219 -9.65 3.75 -1.37
CA SER A 219 -9.84 5.12 -0.89
C SER A 219 -8.76 5.48 0.15
N PRO A 220 -8.44 6.78 0.32
CA PRO A 220 -7.37 7.22 1.23
C PRO A 220 -7.63 6.86 2.70
N ASP A 221 -8.91 6.67 3.05
CA ASP A 221 -9.35 6.26 4.37
C ASP A 221 -9.36 4.74 4.60
N ASN A 222 -9.02 3.93 3.59
CA ASN A 222 -9.11 2.46 3.57
C ASN A 222 -10.52 1.87 3.78
N GLU A 223 -11.60 2.65 3.68
CA GLU A 223 -12.96 2.13 3.93
C GLU A 223 -13.67 1.60 2.69
N ARG A 224 -13.26 2.06 1.50
CA ARG A 224 -13.88 1.73 0.22
C ARG A 224 -12.81 1.47 -0.84
N MET A 225 -13.24 0.88 -1.96
CA MET A 225 -12.43 0.73 -3.15
C MET A 225 -13.25 1.09 -4.38
N VAL A 226 -12.62 1.74 -5.35
CA VAL A 226 -13.15 1.87 -6.71
C VAL A 226 -12.54 0.75 -7.55
N TYR A 227 -13.32 0.17 -8.45
CA TYR A 227 -12.86 -0.89 -9.35
C TYR A 227 -13.61 -0.84 -10.67
N THR A 228 -13.05 -1.48 -11.68
CA THR A 228 -13.66 -1.59 -13.01
C THR A 228 -14.46 -2.88 -13.09
N SER A 229 -15.72 -2.80 -13.55
CA SER A 229 -16.57 -3.98 -13.74
C SER A 229 -17.31 -3.97 -15.07
N PHE A 230 -17.53 -5.17 -15.63
CA PHE A 230 -18.27 -5.41 -16.87
C PHE A 230 -19.64 -6.07 -16.62
N VAL A 231 -20.18 -5.95 -15.41
CA VAL A 231 -21.45 -6.57 -15.02
C VAL A 231 -22.65 -6.16 -15.89
N ARG A 232 -22.58 -4.99 -16.53
CA ARG A 232 -23.59 -4.49 -17.49
C ARG A 232 -23.19 -4.67 -18.96
N GLY A 233 -22.13 -5.42 -19.24
CA GLY A 233 -21.59 -5.64 -20.60
C GLY A 233 -20.66 -4.53 -21.10
N THR A 234 -20.60 -3.38 -20.43
CA THR A 234 -19.67 -2.26 -20.70
C THR A 234 -18.75 -2.01 -19.51
N SER A 235 -17.61 -1.38 -19.76
CA SER A 235 -16.67 -0.96 -18.70
C SER A 235 -17.28 0.16 -17.87
N GLU A 236 -17.56 -0.11 -16.60
CA GLU A 236 -18.10 0.84 -15.63
C GLU A 236 -17.25 0.87 -14.35
N MET A 237 -17.25 2.02 -13.67
CA MET A 237 -16.65 2.16 -12.35
C MET A 237 -17.67 1.86 -11.26
N TYR A 238 -17.25 1.10 -10.26
CA TYR A 238 -18.04 0.81 -9.08
C TYR A 238 -17.25 1.09 -7.82
N ILE A 239 -17.92 1.59 -6.78
CA ILE A 239 -17.38 1.74 -5.44
C ILE A 239 -17.98 0.66 -4.54
N ILE A 240 -17.14 -0.05 -3.79
CA ILE A 240 -17.53 -1.08 -2.83
C ILE A 240 -16.90 -0.81 -1.47
N ASN A 241 -17.60 -1.17 -0.39
CA ASN A 241 -17.04 -1.12 0.97
C ASN A 241 -15.98 -2.23 1.15
N ARG A 242 -14.95 -1.99 1.97
CA ARG A 242 -13.91 -2.99 2.31
C ARG A 242 -14.46 -4.32 2.85
N ARG A 243 -15.63 -4.29 3.50
CA ARG A 243 -16.32 -5.48 4.03
C ARG A 243 -17.05 -6.27 2.94
N GLY A 244 -17.12 -5.75 1.72
CA GLY A 244 -17.95 -6.26 0.63
C GLY A 244 -19.39 -5.75 0.71
N GLY A 245 -20.27 -6.32 -0.11
CA GLY A 245 -21.70 -6.01 -0.09
C GLY A 245 -22.15 -4.99 -1.14
N GLY A 246 -23.03 -4.07 -0.74
CA GLY A 246 -23.65 -3.09 -1.63
C GLY A 246 -22.61 -2.25 -2.39
N ARG A 247 -22.82 -2.10 -3.70
CA ARG A 247 -21.96 -1.33 -4.60
C ARG A 247 -22.70 -0.12 -5.14
N VAL A 248 -21.97 0.96 -5.37
CA VAL A 248 -22.48 2.17 -6.02
C VAL A 248 -21.82 2.29 -7.38
N SER A 249 -22.62 2.42 -8.44
CA SER A 249 -22.09 2.71 -9.79
C SER A 249 -21.75 4.19 -9.88
N VAL A 250 -20.55 4.50 -10.37
CA VAL A 250 -20.12 5.88 -10.66
C VAL A 250 -20.39 6.14 -12.14
N SER A 251 -21.52 6.79 -12.44
CA SER A 251 -21.94 7.05 -13.83
C SER A 251 -21.24 8.29 -14.37
N SER A 252 -20.41 8.11 -15.39
CA SER A 252 -19.63 9.19 -16.01
C SER A 252 -20.25 9.73 -17.30
N GLY A 253 -21.14 8.96 -17.95
CA GLY A 253 -21.67 9.27 -19.27
C GLY A 253 -20.67 9.12 -20.44
N VAL A 254 -19.44 8.66 -20.18
CA VAL A 254 -18.43 8.36 -21.22
C VAL A 254 -18.30 6.85 -21.45
N ALA A 255 -17.76 6.44 -22.59
CA ALA A 255 -17.84 5.05 -23.04
C ALA A 255 -16.88 4.11 -22.28
N LEU A 256 -15.57 4.35 -22.36
CA LEU A 256 -14.58 3.63 -21.56
C LEU A 256 -14.57 4.18 -20.14
N ASN A 257 -14.45 3.32 -19.12
CA ASN A 257 -14.27 3.72 -17.73
C ASN A 257 -13.39 2.69 -17.03
N THR A 258 -12.11 3.00 -16.83
CA THR A 258 -11.13 2.05 -16.26
C THR A 258 -10.04 2.78 -15.46
N SER A 259 -9.25 2.01 -14.70
CA SER A 259 -8.05 2.50 -13.99
C SER A 259 -8.34 3.73 -13.12
N ALA A 260 -9.41 3.62 -12.34
CA ALA A 260 -9.87 4.69 -11.45
C ALA A 260 -9.03 4.72 -10.17
N THR A 261 -8.72 5.92 -9.68
CA THR A 261 -7.96 6.15 -8.44
C THR A 261 -8.56 7.32 -7.67
N PHE A 262 -8.65 7.20 -6.34
CA PHE A 262 -9.16 8.26 -5.49
C PHE A 262 -8.11 9.36 -5.27
N SER A 263 -8.57 10.61 -5.24
CA SER A 263 -7.76 11.73 -4.77
C SER A 263 -7.46 11.56 -3.27
N PRO A 264 -6.22 11.76 -2.81
CA PRO A 264 -5.87 11.66 -1.39
C PRO A 264 -6.41 12.80 -0.53
N VAL A 265 -6.91 13.87 -1.15
CA VAL A 265 -7.27 15.13 -0.47
C VAL A 265 -8.71 15.58 -0.72
N SER A 266 -9.46 14.89 -1.58
CA SER A 266 -10.81 15.28 -1.98
C SER A 266 -11.64 14.08 -2.42
N ASN A 267 -12.93 14.28 -2.69
CA ASN A 267 -13.82 13.24 -3.24
C ASN A 267 -13.69 13.06 -4.76
N ASP A 268 -12.63 13.59 -5.38
CA ASP A 268 -12.39 13.37 -6.81
C ASP A 268 -11.81 11.97 -7.07
N ILE A 269 -12.17 11.41 -8.21
CA ILE A 269 -11.64 10.17 -8.78
C ILE A 269 -11.03 10.54 -10.12
N ALA A 270 -9.75 10.20 -10.32
CA ALA A 270 -9.13 10.25 -11.64
C ALA A 270 -9.32 8.90 -12.33
N PHE A 271 -9.68 8.90 -13.61
CA PHE A 271 -9.93 7.66 -14.35
C PHE A 271 -9.64 7.84 -15.85
N VAL A 272 -9.56 6.70 -16.55
CA VAL A 272 -9.45 6.66 -18.00
C VAL A 272 -10.83 6.60 -18.62
N GLY A 273 -11.17 7.64 -19.36
CA GLY A 273 -12.43 7.80 -20.09
C GLY A 273 -12.23 7.85 -21.60
N SER A 274 -13.27 7.63 -22.39
CA SER A 274 -13.19 7.92 -23.83
C SER A 274 -14.47 8.54 -24.38
N VAL A 275 -14.29 9.54 -25.25
CA VAL A 275 -15.35 10.12 -26.09
C VAL A 275 -14.97 9.83 -27.54
N ARG A 276 -15.77 9.02 -28.22
CA ARG A 276 -15.51 8.57 -29.62
C ARG A 276 -14.23 7.74 -29.81
N GLY A 277 -13.80 7.03 -28.76
CA GLY A 277 -12.80 5.96 -28.87
C GLY A 277 -11.36 6.31 -28.47
N ASN A 278 -10.98 7.59 -28.33
CA ASN A 278 -9.67 7.97 -27.81
C ASN A 278 -9.66 7.97 -26.27
N PRO A 279 -8.80 7.17 -25.60
CA PRO A 279 -8.65 7.19 -24.15
C PRO A 279 -7.93 8.44 -23.66
N ASP A 280 -8.53 9.11 -22.69
CA ASP A 280 -8.05 10.32 -22.05
C ASP A 280 -8.22 10.23 -20.53
N ILE A 281 -7.53 11.10 -19.79
CA ILE A 281 -7.67 11.20 -18.34
C ILE A 281 -8.82 12.15 -18.01
N TYR A 282 -9.70 11.72 -17.12
CA TYR A 282 -10.84 12.47 -16.61
C TYR A 282 -10.80 12.53 -15.08
N LEU A 283 -11.46 13.54 -14.52
CA LEU A 283 -11.87 13.59 -13.13
C LEU A 283 -13.39 13.50 -13.02
N ILE A 284 -13.87 12.94 -11.92
CA ILE A 284 -15.28 12.91 -11.53
C ILE A 284 -15.38 12.86 -10.01
N LYS A 285 -16.46 13.35 -9.41
CA LYS A 285 -16.72 13.13 -7.99
C LYS A 285 -17.16 11.69 -7.74
N ASP A 286 -16.96 11.19 -6.52
CA ASP A 286 -17.38 9.83 -6.13
C ASP A 286 -18.90 9.61 -6.17
N ASP A 287 -19.69 10.67 -6.27
CA ASP A 287 -21.14 10.66 -6.54
C ASP A 287 -21.51 10.68 -8.04
N GLY A 288 -20.53 10.73 -8.94
CA GLY A 288 -20.73 10.79 -10.40
C GLY A 288 -20.90 12.21 -10.97
N THR A 289 -20.82 13.25 -10.14
CA THR A 289 -20.99 14.64 -10.61
C THR A 289 -19.66 15.29 -11.02
N ASN A 290 -19.74 16.50 -11.60
CA ASN A 290 -18.60 17.36 -11.93
C ASN A 290 -17.51 16.68 -12.79
N ILE A 291 -17.93 15.92 -13.80
CA ILE A 291 -16.99 15.30 -14.73
C ILE A 291 -16.18 16.36 -15.49
N ARG A 292 -14.86 16.18 -15.54
CA ARG A 292 -13.92 17.05 -16.27
C ARG A 292 -12.91 16.22 -17.03
N ARG A 293 -12.71 16.53 -18.31
CA ARG A 293 -11.62 15.96 -19.12
C ARG A 293 -10.32 16.75 -18.88
N LEU A 294 -9.23 16.06 -18.53
CA LEU A 294 -7.92 16.66 -18.28
C LEU A 294 -6.99 16.62 -19.49
N THR A 295 -7.07 15.57 -20.31
CA THR A 295 -6.26 15.42 -21.52
C THR A 295 -7.14 15.41 -22.78
N SER A 296 -6.61 15.90 -23.89
CA SER A 296 -7.32 15.87 -25.18
C SER A 296 -6.35 15.72 -26.36
N THR A 297 -5.32 14.90 -26.18
CA THR A 297 -4.29 14.62 -27.18
C THR A 297 -4.78 13.55 -28.16
N GLY A 298 -4.09 13.39 -29.30
CA GLY A 298 -4.35 12.27 -30.23
C GLY A 298 -3.70 10.94 -29.81
N SER A 299 -3.07 10.91 -28.63
CA SER A 299 -2.43 9.73 -28.06
C SER A 299 -3.35 9.04 -27.06
N ILE A 300 -3.08 7.76 -26.83
CA ILE A 300 -3.69 7.00 -25.73
C ILE A 300 -3.08 7.50 -24.42
N GLU A 301 -3.95 7.89 -23.50
CA GLU A 301 -3.63 8.19 -22.12
C GLU A 301 -4.21 7.11 -21.20
N SER A 302 -3.46 6.66 -20.21
CA SER A 302 -3.91 5.61 -19.29
C SER A 302 -3.35 5.76 -17.89
N THR A 303 -3.85 4.92 -16.98
CA THR A 303 -3.23 4.64 -15.66
C THR A 303 -2.88 5.91 -14.87
N PRO A 304 -3.87 6.80 -14.62
CA PRO A 304 -3.63 7.96 -13.78
C PRO A 304 -3.39 7.55 -12.33
N GLU A 305 -2.48 8.24 -11.65
CA GLU A 305 -2.23 8.11 -10.22
C GLU A 305 -1.99 9.49 -9.59
N TRP A 306 -2.65 9.74 -8.46
CA TRP A 306 -2.47 10.97 -7.70
C TRP A 306 -1.15 11.00 -6.94
N SER A 307 -0.50 12.17 -6.91
CA SER A 307 0.57 12.41 -5.94
C SER A 307 0.01 12.38 -4.51
N PRO A 308 0.79 11.99 -3.48
CA PRO A 308 0.27 11.85 -2.11
C PRO A 308 -0.31 13.15 -1.53
N ASN A 309 0.16 14.30 -2.01
CA ASN A 309 -0.33 15.62 -1.64
C ASN A 309 -1.53 16.10 -2.48
N GLY A 310 -1.99 15.31 -3.46
CA GLY A 310 -3.13 15.61 -4.33
C GLY A 310 -2.92 16.75 -5.34
N ARG A 311 -1.69 17.28 -5.48
CA ARG A 311 -1.41 18.43 -6.35
C ARG A 311 -1.13 18.04 -7.79
N GLN A 312 -0.71 16.80 -8.03
CA GLN A 312 -0.27 16.33 -9.32
C GLN A 312 -0.88 14.97 -9.63
N ILE A 313 -0.92 14.63 -10.92
CA ILE A 313 -1.34 13.34 -11.43
C ILE A 313 -0.23 12.83 -12.35
N ALA A 314 0.32 11.67 -12.04
CA ALA A 314 1.13 10.89 -12.98
C ALA A 314 0.20 10.07 -13.88
N PHE A 315 0.57 9.88 -15.14
CA PHE A 315 -0.21 9.07 -16.08
C PHE A 315 0.68 8.58 -17.21
N THR A 316 0.26 7.51 -17.87
CA THR A 316 0.97 6.98 -19.04
C THR A 316 0.45 7.64 -20.31
N SER A 317 1.38 8.07 -21.18
CA SER A 317 1.06 8.64 -22.48
C SER A 317 1.86 8.02 -23.61
N GLY A 318 1.17 7.72 -24.71
CA GLY A 318 1.78 7.32 -25.98
C GLY A 318 2.32 8.49 -26.84
N ARG A 319 2.23 9.75 -26.39
CA ARG A 319 2.54 10.92 -27.22
C ARG A 319 4.00 11.03 -27.69
N SER A 320 4.90 10.22 -27.14
CA SER A 320 6.31 10.10 -27.57
C SER A 320 6.59 8.87 -28.45
N GLY A 321 5.56 8.26 -29.03
CA GLY A 321 5.67 7.08 -29.89
C GLY A 321 5.51 5.76 -29.13
N THR A 322 6.12 5.63 -27.95
CA THR A 322 5.87 4.54 -27.00
C THR A 322 5.32 5.06 -25.67
N PRO A 323 4.64 4.21 -24.87
CA PRO A 323 4.19 4.58 -23.53
C PRO A 323 5.34 5.07 -22.65
N GLN A 324 5.11 6.23 -22.06
CA GLN A 324 6.02 6.91 -21.14
C GLN A 324 5.20 7.52 -20.01
N ILE A 325 5.84 7.74 -18.87
CA ILE A 325 5.21 8.39 -17.73
C ILE A 325 5.31 9.90 -17.89
N TYR A 326 4.16 10.54 -17.80
CA TYR A 326 3.97 11.97 -17.73
C TYR A 326 3.39 12.36 -16.38
N MET A 327 3.54 13.62 -16.03
CA MET A 327 2.97 14.22 -14.84
C MET A 327 2.37 15.57 -15.21
N MET A 328 1.23 15.89 -14.61
CA MET A 328 0.53 17.16 -14.76
C MET A 328 0.05 17.66 -13.41
N ASP A 329 -0.29 18.93 -13.33
CA ASP A 329 -1.01 19.45 -12.17
C ASP A 329 -2.44 18.87 -12.15
N ALA A 330 -3.04 18.78 -10.96
CA ALA A 330 -4.36 18.17 -10.76
C ALA A 330 -5.50 18.80 -11.57
N GLU A 331 -5.29 20.00 -12.12
CA GLU A 331 -6.25 20.67 -12.99
C GLU A 331 -6.08 20.40 -14.49
N GLY A 332 -4.96 19.78 -14.89
CA GLY A 332 -4.66 19.38 -16.27
C GLY A 332 -3.55 20.18 -16.98
N THR A 333 -2.95 21.19 -16.34
CA THR A 333 -1.84 21.98 -16.92
C THR A 333 -0.47 21.44 -16.52
N ASN A 334 0.59 22.12 -16.96
CA ASN A 334 1.99 21.82 -16.62
C ASN A 334 2.42 20.36 -16.92
N VAL A 335 1.89 19.82 -18.02
CA VAL A 335 2.19 18.46 -18.47
C VAL A 335 3.66 18.32 -18.84
N GLN A 336 4.37 17.40 -18.21
CA GLN A 336 5.78 17.11 -18.44
C GLN A 336 6.06 15.61 -18.42
N ARG A 337 7.03 15.16 -19.23
CA ARG A 337 7.50 13.77 -19.20
C ARG A 337 8.44 13.59 -18.00
N ILE A 338 8.33 12.48 -17.29
CA ILE A 338 9.20 12.18 -16.13
C ILE A 338 10.03 10.91 -16.29
N SER A 339 9.67 10.00 -17.19
CA SER A 339 10.47 8.80 -17.48
C SER A 339 11.32 8.96 -18.74
N TYR A 340 12.64 8.87 -18.61
CA TYR A 340 13.58 8.96 -19.75
C TYR A 340 14.38 7.67 -19.98
N ASP A 341 14.46 6.81 -18.97
CA ASP A 341 15.08 5.50 -19.08
C ASP A 341 14.09 4.43 -19.56
N GLY A 342 14.56 3.56 -20.46
CA GLY A 342 13.73 2.50 -21.06
C GLY A 342 12.86 3.01 -22.21
N ASN A 343 12.46 2.08 -23.09
CA ASN A 343 11.67 2.40 -24.29
C ASN A 343 10.17 2.18 -24.10
N TRP A 344 9.72 1.77 -22.92
CA TRP A 344 8.31 1.58 -22.57
C TRP A 344 8.18 1.68 -21.06
N ASN A 345 7.39 2.63 -20.57
CA ASN A 345 7.15 2.85 -19.16
C ASN A 345 5.64 3.07 -18.92
N ASP A 346 5.07 2.38 -17.94
CA ASP A 346 3.63 2.34 -17.64
C ASP A 346 3.36 2.13 -16.13
N ASP A 347 2.10 2.20 -15.69
CA ASP A 347 1.63 1.92 -14.32
C ASP A 347 2.43 2.62 -13.22
N ALA A 348 2.57 3.94 -13.31
CA ALA A 348 3.31 4.70 -12.32
C ALA A 348 2.53 4.88 -11.01
N VAL A 349 3.20 4.65 -9.88
CA VAL A 349 2.68 4.86 -8.53
C VAL A 349 3.63 5.64 -7.65
N PHE A 350 3.12 6.63 -6.94
CA PHE A 350 3.90 7.43 -6.00
C PHE A 350 4.16 6.66 -4.71
N ALA A 351 5.38 6.76 -4.18
CA ALA A 351 5.63 6.42 -2.79
C ALA A 351 4.95 7.45 -1.86
N PRO A 352 4.60 7.08 -0.62
CA PRO A 352 3.96 7.99 0.34
C PRO A 352 4.77 9.25 0.66
N ASP A 353 6.10 9.22 0.46
CA ASP A 353 6.98 10.39 0.63
C ASP A 353 6.79 11.45 -0.47
N GLY A 354 6.20 11.09 -1.61
CA GLY A 354 6.03 11.98 -2.77
C GLY A 354 7.33 12.28 -3.54
N GLU A 355 8.47 11.78 -3.08
CA GLU A 355 9.78 11.95 -3.74
C GLU A 355 10.10 10.80 -4.67
N ARG A 356 9.61 9.59 -4.36
CA ARG A 356 9.84 8.39 -5.16
C ARG A 356 8.60 8.00 -5.96
N ILE A 357 8.85 7.43 -7.14
CA ILE A 357 7.83 6.83 -8.00
C ILE A 357 8.31 5.45 -8.43
N ALA A 358 7.42 4.45 -8.40
CA ALA A 358 7.65 3.14 -8.99
C ALA A 358 6.83 3.02 -10.27
N TYR A 359 7.34 2.32 -11.29
CA TYR A 359 6.61 2.10 -12.53
C TYR A 359 7.06 0.83 -13.23
N THR A 360 6.18 0.25 -14.04
CA THR A 360 6.50 -0.82 -14.98
C THR A 360 7.38 -0.27 -16.10
N SER A 361 8.53 -0.90 -16.36
CA SER A 361 9.50 -0.50 -17.38
C SER A 361 9.96 -1.72 -18.18
N ARG A 362 10.05 -1.61 -19.51
CA ARG A 362 10.55 -2.70 -20.34
C ARG A 362 12.07 -2.72 -20.36
N VAL A 363 12.65 -3.83 -19.89
CA VAL A 363 14.09 -4.07 -19.81
C VAL A 363 14.40 -5.44 -20.41
N ASN A 364 15.28 -5.48 -21.43
CA ASN A 364 15.70 -6.71 -22.11
C ASN A 364 14.52 -7.60 -22.54
N GLY A 365 13.47 -6.99 -23.10
CA GLY A 365 12.28 -7.68 -23.61
C GLY A 365 11.23 -8.06 -22.56
N ARG A 366 11.53 -7.96 -21.26
CA ARG A 366 10.61 -8.24 -20.14
C ARG A 366 10.18 -6.96 -19.44
N PHE A 367 9.02 -6.98 -18.80
CA PHE A 367 8.61 -5.87 -17.94
C PHE A 367 9.21 -6.03 -16.54
N GLN A 368 9.70 -4.95 -15.97
CA GLN A 368 10.34 -4.89 -14.66
C GLN A 368 9.82 -3.67 -13.89
N ILE A 369 10.03 -3.67 -12.58
CA ILE A 369 9.71 -2.51 -11.75
C ILE A 369 10.95 -1.64 -11.66
N ARG A 370 10.80 -0.37 -12.06
CA ARG A 370 11.79 0.68 -11.86
C ARG A 370 11.32 1.58 -10.73
N VAL A 371 12.22 1.94 -9.83
CA VAL A 371 11.98 2.99 -8.83
C VAL A 371 12.87 4.17 -9.18
N ALA A 372 12.28 5.37 -9.22
CA ALA A 372 12.98 6.60 -9.52
C ALA A 372 12.72 7.64 -8.43
N ASN A 373 13.74 8.43 -8.11
CA ASN A 373 13.60 9.61 -7.28
C ASN A 373 13.37 10.84 -8.17
N LEU A 374 12.27 11.55 -7.95
CA LEU A 374 11.84 12.69 -8.75
C LEU A 374 12.73 13.93 -8.53
N ILE A 375 13.44 14.02 -7.41
CA ILE A 375 14.33 15.12 -7.04
C ILE A 375 15.74 14.85 -7.58
N THR A 376 16.37 13.73 -7.19
CA THR A 376 17.76 13.42 -7.56
C THR A 376 17.90 12.90 -9.00
N LYS A 377 16.79 12.46 -9.61
CA LYS A 377 16.72 11.79 -10.92
C LYS A 377 17.39 10.42 -10.98
N GLU A 378 17.90 9.93 -9.86
CA GLU A 378 18.41 8.57 -9.73
C GLU A 378 17.28 7.56 -9.88
N ASN A 379 17.59 6.41 -10.47
CA ASN A 379 16.65 5.32 -10.61
C ASN A 379 17.34 3.97 -10.74
N HIS A 380 16.64 2.91 -10.35
CA HIS A 380 17.14 1.54 -10.37
C HIS A 380 16.02 0.54 -10.65
N ILE A 381 16.40 -0.65 -11.14
CA ILE A 381 15.48 -1.78 -11.35
C ILE A 381 15.53 -2.68 -10.13
N ILE A 382 14.35 -3.05 -9.59
CA ILE A 382 14.24 -3.87 -8.36
C ILE A 382 13.56 -5.22 -8.57
N ALA A 383 13.01 -5.47 -9.75
CA ALA A 383 12.41 -6.76 -10.08
C ALA A 383 13.28 -7.51 -11.11
N GLY A 384 13.41 -8.82 -10.93
CA GLY A 384 14.32 -9.69 -11.71
C GLY A 384 13.60 -10.68 -12.63
N GLU A 385 13.55 -11.95 -12.24
CA GLU A 385 12.96 -13.02 -13.04
C GLU A 385 11.49 -12.76 -13.43
N GLY A 386 11.07 -13.33 -14.56
CA GLY A 386 9.73 -13.12 -15.13
C GLY A 386 9.50 -11.70 -15.65
N SER A 387 8.25 -11.41 -15.99
CA SER A 387 7.75 -10.04 -16.15
C SER A 387 7.08 -9.61 -14.85
N ASN A 388 7.36 -8.38 -14.43
CA ASN A 388 6.97 -7.78 -13.16
C ASN A 388 6.32 -6.43 -13.45
N GLU A 389 5.07 -6.27 -13.05
CA GLU A 389 4.20 -5.18 -13.50
C GLU A 389 3.30 -4.69 -12.37
N GLN A 390 2.69 -3.52 -12.58
CA GLN A 390 1.67 -2.93 -11.69
C GLN A 390 2.13 -2.87 -10.21
N PRO A 391 3.19 -2.10 -9.93
CA PRO A 391 3.64 -1.91 -8.55
C PRO A 391 2.62 -1.11 -7.73
N THR A 392 2.57 -1.36 -6.42
CA THR A 392 1.89 -0.53 -5.42
C THR A 392 2.75 -0.42 -4.17
N TRP A 393 2.81 0.77 -3.57
CA TRP A 393 3.59 1.02 -2.35
C TRP A 393 2.81 0.68 -1.08
N SER A 394 3.50 0.14 -0.08
CA SER A 394 3.00 0.15 1.29
C SER A 394 2.91 1.59 1.83
N PRO A 395 2.06 1.85 2.83
CA PRO A 395 1.84 3.20 3.34
C PRO A 395 3.02 3.79 4.12
N ASP A 396 4.02 2.98 4.47
CA ASP A 396 5.30 3.43 5.04
C ASP A 396 6.39 3.67 3.98
N GLY A 397 6.12 3.36 2.70
CA GLY A 397 7.07 3.50 1.60
C GLY A 397 8.27 2.56 1.65
N GLN A 398 8.23 1.51 2.47
CA GLN A 398 9.33 0.53 2.56
C GLN A 398 9.15 -0.69 1.66
N TRP A 399 7.90 -1.02 1.32
CA TRP A 399 7.54 -2.20 0.56
C TRP A 399 6.84 -1.85 -0.74
N ILE A 400 6.99 -2.74 -1.71
CA ILE A 400 6.26 -2.71 -2.97
C ILE A 400 5.63 -4.08 -3.17
N ALA A 401 4.31 -4.10 -3.39
CA ALA A 401 3.62 -5.27 -3.94
C ALA A 401 3.44 -5.11 -5.44
N PHE A 402 3.41 -6.22 -6.16
CA PHE A 402 3.36 -6.24 -7.63
C PHE A 402 2.90 -7.60 -8.15
N GLN A 403 2.52 -7.67 -9.42
CA GLN A 403 2.24 -8.95 -10.08
C GLN A 403 3.48 -9.48 -10.82
N SER A 404 3.68 -10.80 -10.81
CA SER A 404 4.72 -11.47 -11.61
C SER A 404 4.26 -12.81 -12.15
N ASN A 405 4.76 -13.15 -13.33
CA ASN A 405 4.59 -14.47 -13.94
C ASN A 405 5.78 -15.43 -13.70
N ARG A 406 6.72 -15.09 -12.81
CA ARG A 406 7.93 -15.88 -12.57
C ARG A 406 7.68 -17.32 -12.12
N SER A 407 6.53 -17.62 -11.50
CA SER A 407 6.13 -18.98 -11.13
C SER A 407 5.24 -19.66 -12.20
N GLY A 408 5.23 -19.17 -13.43
CA GLY A 408 4.48 -19.72 -14.57
C GLY A 408 3.03 -19.22 -14.74
N LYS A 409 2.45 -18.61 -13.70
CA LYS A 409 1.15 -17.90 -13.71
C LYS A 409 1.34 -16.53 -13.07
N TRP A 410 0.47 -15.56 -13.37
CA TRP A 410 0.50 -14.29 -12.65
C TRP A 410 0.11 -14.50 -11.20
N GLN A 411 1.00 -14.10 -10.30
CA GLN A 411 0.82 -14.12 -8.86
C GLN A 411 1.20 -12.76 -8.28
N VAL A 412 0.66 -12.44 -7.11
CA VAL A 412 1.06 -11.25 -6.36
C VAL A 412 2.29 -11.59 -5.52
N TYR A 413 3.28 -10.70 -5.56
CA TYR A 413 4.50 -10.73 -4.78
C TYR A 413 4.65 -9.42 -4.02
N ARG A 414 5.50 -9.45 -3.00
CA ARG A 414 5.95 -8.28 -2.26
C ARG A 414 7.46 -8.34 -2.08
N MET A 415 8.12 -7.19 -2.08
CA MET A 415 9.54 -7.05 -1.73
C MET A 415 9.81 -5.67 -1.12
N ARG A 416 10.99 -5.46 -0.55
CA ARG A 416 11.44 -4.13 -0.13
C ARG A 416 11.75 -3.25 -1.34
N ALA A 417 11.67 -1.94 -1.14
CA ALA A 417 11.98 -0.95 -2.17
C ALA A 417 13.45 -0.96 -2.64
N ASP A 418 14.34 -1.64 -1.91
CA ASP A 418 15.73 -1.91 -2.30
C ASP A 418 15.91 -3.22 -3.10
N GLY A 419 14.83 -3.98 -3.30
CA GLY A 419 14.82 -5.26 -4.03
C GLY A 419 15.03 -6.51 -3.16
N SER A 420 15.26 -6.37 -1.85
CA SER A 420 15.41 -7.49 -0.92
C SER A 420 14.06 -8.02 -0.40
N ASP A 421 14.09 -9.11 0.39
CA ASP A 421 12.92 -9.70 1.06
C ASP A 421 11.74 -10.03 0.13
N LEU A 422 12.04 -10.53 -1.06
CA LEU A 422 11.05 -11.00 -2.01
C LEU A 422 10.23 -12.18 -1.44
N LEU A 423 8.91 -12.04 -1.48
CA LEU A 423 7.95 -13.05 -1.05
C LEU A 423 6.77 -13.17 -2.02
N GLN A 424 6.37 -14.40 -2.33
CA GLN A 424 5.14 -14.70 -3.06
C GLN A 424 3.95 -14.72 -2.09
N LEU A 425 2.87 -14.00 -2.40
CA LEU A 425 1.68 -13.89 -1.54
C LEU A 425 0.51 -14.76 -2.01
N THR A 426 0.46 -15.12 -3.29
CA THR A 426 -0.63 -15.93 -3.87
C THR A 426 -0.10 -17.13 -4.63
N PHE A 427 -0.87 -18.23 -4.63
CA PHE A 427 -0.39 -19.52 -5.16
C PHE A 427 -1.42 -20.25 -6.05
N THR A 428 -2.68 -19.82 -6.06
CA THR A 428 -3.78 -20.51 -6.73
C THR A 428 -4.32 -19.68 -7.90
N SER A 429 -4.49 -20.33 -9.06
CA SER A 429 -4.98 -19.70 -10.30
C SER A 429 -4.19 -18.44 -10.70
N GLU A 430 -4.81 -17.44 -11.32
CA GLU A 430 -4.17 -16.18 -11.69
C GLU A 430 -4.58 -15.07 -10.72
N ASN A 431 -3.62 -14.24 -10.32
CA ASN A 431 -3.80 -13.11 -9.40
C ASN A 431 -3.03 -11.90 -9.92
N LYS A 432 -3.70 -10.75 -10.01
CA LYS A 432 -3.24 -9.57 -10.75
C LYS A 432 -3.62 -8.27 -10.05
N GLU A 433 -3.03 -7.17 -10.53
CA GLU A 433 -3.45 -5.80 -10.23
C GLU A 433 -3.54 -5.52 -8.71
N PRO A 434 -2.45 -5.73 -7.94
CA PRO A 434 -2.47 -5.46 -6.52
C PRO A 434 -2.55 -3.95 -6.24
N ASP A 435 -3.35 -3.55 -5.26
CA ASP A 435 -3.36 -2.21 -4.69
C ASP A 435 -3.29 -2.27 -3.16
N TRP A 436 -2.30 -1.60 -2.58
CA TRP A 436 -2.05 -1.61 -1.14
C TRP A 436 -2.83 -0.49 -0.47
N SER A 437 -3.45 -0.79 0.68
CA SER A 437 -4.15 0.20 1.51
C SER A 437 -3.26 1.40 1.87
N LYS A 438 -3.81 2.62 1.81
CA LYS A 438 -3.07 3.89 1.70
C LYS A 438 -2.57 4.47 3.03
N LYS A 439 -3.08 4.01 4.17
CA LYS A 439 -2.60 4.40 5.51
C LYS A 439 -2.33 3.18 6.41
N PRO A 440 -1.41 3.29 7.38
CA PRO A 440 -1.28 2.30 8.44
C PRO A 440 -2.56 2.21 9.28
N GLU A 441 -2.89 1.02 9.78
CA GLU A 441 -4.03 0.76 10.68
C GLU A 441 -3.60 0.61 12.15
#